data_AF-W3AJR0-F1
#
_entry.id   AF-W3AJR0-F1
#
_cell.length_a   1.000
_cell.length_b   1.000
_cell.length_c   1.000
_cell.angle_alpha   90.00
_cell.angle_beta   90.00
_cell.angle_gamma   90.00
#
_symmetry.space_group_name_H-M   'P 1'
#
loop_
_entity.id
_entity.type
_entity.pdbx_description
1 polymer ?
#
loop_
_entity_poly.entity_id
_entity_poly.type
_entity_poly.pdbx_seq_one_letter_code
_entity_poly.pdbx_strand_id
1 'polypeptide(L)'
;MIKDIDKSDVIGPKSIDSPFLGSIPVERLSGGVKTLILMNNDSEHIFNASACGDNCAKWILKIAEKKDLIIRLGYLMDFGKDEFDIEIVNIGKTVHNSLELAETVLDNHLI
;
A
#
# COMPACT_ATOMS: atom_id res chain seq x y z
N MET A 1 8.25 0.33 -7.89
CA MET A 1 8.03 0.33 -6.44
C MET A 1 9.17 1.02 -5.69
N ILE A 2 10.37 0.43 -5.53
CA ILE A 2 11.51 1.06 -4.80
C ILE A 2 11.80 2.49 -5.28
N LYS A 3 12.06 2.67 -6.59
CA LYS A 3 12.32 3.99 -7.20
C LYS A 3 11.19 5.00 -7.02
N ASP A 4 9.97 4.53 -6.90
CA ASP A 4 8.80 5.39 -6.87
C ASP A 4 8.46 5.86 -5.45
N ILE A 5 8.59 4.96 -4.46
CA ILE A 5 8.32 5.25 -3.05
C ILE A 5 9.55 5.89 -2.38
N ASP A 6 10.71 5.24 -2.47
CA ASP A 6 11.93 5.67 -1.76
C ASP A 6 12.79 6.64 -2.57
N LYS A 7 12.47 6.82 -3.87
CA LYS A 7 13.30 7.57 -4.83
C LYS A 7 14.70 7.00 -5.05
N SER A 8 14.92 5.76 -4.60
CA SER A 8 16.21 5.05 -4.64
C SER A 8 16.33 4.11 -5.85
N ASP A 9 17.56 3.91 -6.36
CA ASP A 9 17.86 3.01 -7.47
C ASP A 9 18.41 1.66 -6.99
N VAL A 10 18.04 0.56 -7.65
CA VAL A 10 18.60 -0.77 -7.35
C VAL A 10 19.90 -0.93 -8.14
N ILE A 11 21.04 -0.95 -7.46
CA ILE A 11 22.36 -1.08 -8.09
C ILE A 11 22.79 -2.54 -8.17
N GLY A 12 22.33 -3.38 -7.23
CA GLY A 12 22.58 -4.82 -7.25
C GLY A 12 21.78 -5.58 -6.21
N PRO A 13 21.97 -6.90 -6.08
CA PRO A 13 21.16 -7.76 -5.22
C PRO A 13 21.14 -7.38 -3.74
N LYS A 14 22.16 -6.65 -3.26
CA LYS A 14 22.33 -6.24 -1.86
C LYS A 14 22.62 -4.74 -1.70
N SER A 15 22.42 -3.94 -2.75
CA SER A 15 22.79 -2.53 -2.76
C SER A 15 21.73 -1.68 -3.46
N ILE A 16 21.27 -0.68 -2.72
CA ILE A 16 20.30 0.32 -3.14
C ILE A 16 20.98 1.68 -3.02
N ASP A 17 20.98 2.48 -4.07
CA ASP A 17 21.47 3.85 -4.02
C ASP A 17 20.33 4.80 -3.68
N SER A 18 20.38 5.34 -2.45
CA SER A 18 19.38 6.28 -1.96
C SER A 18 19.88 7.71 -2.13
N PRO A 19 19.07 8.63 -2.69
CA PRO A 19 19.45 10.04 -2.79
C PRO A 19 19.61 10.73 -1.43
N PHE A 20 19.12 10.10 -0.34
CA PHE A 20 19.16 10.66 1.01
C PHE A 20 20.23 10.01 1.90
N LEU A 21 20.50 8.72 1.70
CA LEU A 21 21.36 7.91 2.58
C LEU A 21 22.60 7.36 1.88
N GLY A 22 22.76 7.60 0.56
CA GLY A 22 23.77 6.96 -0.27
C GLY A 22 23.49 5.47 -0.48
N SER A 23 24.55 4.69 -0.73
CA SER A 23 24.43 3.23 -0.87
C SER A 23 24.04 2.59 0.46
N ILE A 24 22.84 2.01 0.51
CA ILE A 24 22.29 1.27 1.65
C ILE A 24 22.05 -0.20 1.27
N PRO A 25 22.10 -1.13 2.24
CA PRO A 25 21.71 -2.50 2.02
C PRO A 25 20.17 -2.63 1.90
N VAL A 26 19.68 -3.72 1.30
CA VAL A 26 18.25 -3.93 1.00
C VAL A 26 17.37 -3.96 2.25
N GLU A 27 17.93 -4.35 3.40
CA GLU A 27 17.26 -4.35 4.70
C GLU A 27 16.97 -2.94 5.21
N ARG A 28 17.51 -1.89 4.59
CA ARG A 28 17.24 -0.48 4.94
C ARG A 28 16.21 0.21 4.02
N LEU A 29 15.59 -0.52 3.10
CA LEU A 29 14.40 -0.02 2.39
C LEU A 29 13.32 0.45 3.37
N SER A 30 12.51 1.43 2.96
CA SER A 30 11.46 1.98 3.81
C SER A 30 10.42 0.93 4.21
N GLY A 31 9.71 1.21 5.30
CA GLY A 31 8.59 0.36 5.75
C GLY A 31 7.51 0.20 4.68
N GLY A 32 7.19 1.26 3.94
CA GLY A 32 6.21 1.23 2.84
C GLY A 32 6.63 0.29 1.71
N VAL A 33 7.87 0.40 1.23
CA VAL A 33 8.40 -0.50 0.19
C VAL A 33 8.39 -1.95 0.64
N LYS A 34 8.88 -2.23 1.86
CA LYS A 34 8.90 -3.60 2.39
C LYS A 34 7.50 -4.18 2.52
N THR A 35 6.55 -3.38 3.00
CA THR A 35 5.15 -3.80 3.13
C THR A 35 4.55 -4.13 1.77
N LEU A 36 4.78 -3.30 0.74
CA LEU A 36 4.32 -3.59 -0.61
C LEU A 36 5.00 -4.84 -1.23
N ILE A 37 6.28 -5.07 -0.95
CA ILE A 37 6.97 -6.30 -1.37
C ILE A 37 6.32 -7.52 -0.73
N LEU A 38 6.01 -7.45 0.56
CA LEU A 38 5.30 -8.52 1.27
C LEU A 38 3.89 -8.72 0.69
N MET A 39 3.09 -7.66 0.56
CA MET A 39 1.77 -7.71 -0.07
C MET A 39 1.81 -8.33 -1.47
N ASN A 40 2.86 -8.08 -2.26
CA ASN A 40 2.97 -8.64 -3.61
C ASN A 40 3.31 -10.14 -3.61
N ASN A 41 4.14 -10.61 -2.67
CA ASN A 41 4.73 -11.96 -2.71
C ASN A 41 4.16 -12.94 -1.69
N ASP A 42 3.50 -12.45 -0.65
CA ASP A 42 2.86 -13.22 0.41
C ASP A 42 1.34 -13.06 0.29
N SER A 43 0.61 -14.17 0.34
CA SER A 43 -0.85 -14.23 0.28
C SER A 43 -1.45 -14.92 1.52
N GLU A 44 -0.62 -15.34 2.48
CA GLU A 44 -1.05 -16.03 3.70
C GLU A 44 -1.30 -15.07 4.87
N HIS A 45 -0.79 -13.83 4.78
CA HIS A 45 -0.86 -12.83 5.84
C HIS A 45 -1.62 -11.56 5.45
N ILE A 46 -2.29 -10.97 6.43
CA ILE A 46 -2.89 -9.64 6.32
C ILE A 46 -1.86 -8.60 6.79
N PHE A 47 -1.54 -7.65 5.92
CA PHE A 47 -0.55 -6.62 6.22
C PHE A 47 -1.20 -5.30 6.67
N ASN A 48 -0.57 -4.62 7.62
CA ASN A 48 -0.98 -3.30 8.07
C ASN A 48 -0.54 -2.23 7.06
N ALA A 49 -1.44 -1.84 6.17
CA ALA A 49 -1.21 -0.79 5.19
C ALA A 49 -1.05 0.60 5.82
N SER A 50 -1.39 0.80 7.10
CA SER A 50 -1.08 2.07 7.79
C SER A 50 0.40 2.30 8.06
N ALA A 51 1.24 1.27 7.94
CA ALA A 51 2.70 1.45 7.89
C ALA A 51 3.17 2.02 6.54
N CYS A 52 2.28 2.08 5.55
CA CYS A 52 2.46 2.77 4.29
C CYS A 52 1.80 4.15 4.36
N GLY A 53 2.32 5.12 3.60
CA GLY A 53 1.61 6.37 3.32
C GLY A 53 0.82 6.30 2.02
N ASP A 54 0.10 7.38 1.69
CA ASP A 54 -0.77 7.46 0.50
C ASP A 54 -0.02 7.23 -0.81
N ASN A 55 1.30 7.50 -0.85
CA ASN A 55 2.13 7.20 -2.02
C ASN A 55 2.17 5.71 -2.39
N CYS A 56 1.81 4.81 -1.47
CA CYS A 56 1.72 3.38 -1.71
C CYS A 56 0.38 2.93 -2.30
N ALA A 57 -0.69 3.75 -2.22
CA ALA A 57 -2.05 3.35 -2.58
C ALA A 57 -2.17 2.81 -4.01
N LYS A 58 -1.57 3.50 -4.99
CA LYS A 58 -1.53 3.05 -6.40
C LYS A 58 -0.87 1.69 -6.59
N TRP A 59 0.11 1.33 -5.75
CA TRP A 59 0.77 0.02 -5.80
C TRP A 59 -0.08 -1.05 -5.14
N ILE A 60 -0.83 -0.72 -4.09
CA ILE A 60 -1.81 -1.63 -3.48
C ILE A 60 -2.87 -2.01 -4.52
N LEU A 61 -3.47 -1.02 -5.20
CA LEU A 61 -4.44 -1.27 -6.28
C LEU A 61 -3.86 -2.16 -7.39
N LYS A 62 -2.64 -1.84 -7.85
CA LYS A 62 -1.95 -2.61 -8.89
C LYS A 62 -1.60 -4.05 -8.47
N ILE A 63 -1.40 -4.31 -7.18
CA ILE A 63 -1.21 -5.67 -6.66
C ILE A 63 -2.56 -6.39 -6.63
N ALA A 64 -3.62 -5.70 -6.21
CA ALA A 64 -4.99 -6.24 -6.15
C ALA A 64 -5.54 -6.63 -7.53
N GLU A 65 -5.09 -5.97 -8.61
CA GLU A 65 -5.40 -6.38 -10.00
C GLU A 65 -4.95 -7.81 -10.33
N LYS A 66 -3.98 -8.37 -9.59
CA LYS A 66 -3.37 -9.68 -9.87
C LYS A 66 -3.77 -10.78 -8.90
N LYS A 67 -4.26 -10.41 -7.72
CA LYS A 67 -4.64 -11.34 -6.66
C LYS A 67 -5.51 -10.67 -5.62
N ASP A 68 -6.32 -11.46 -4.94
CA ASP A 68 -7.07 -10.98 -3.78
C ASP A 68 -6.08 -10.51 -2.70
N LEU A 69 -6.31 -9.29 -2.20
CA LEU A 69 -5.44 -8.64 -1.24
C LEU A 69 -6.28 -8.05 -0.11
N ILE A 70 -6.14 -8.62 1.08
CA ILE A 70 -6.75 -8.09 2.30
C ILE A 70 -5.68 -7.33 3.08
N ILE A 71 -5.98 -6.08 3.43
CA ILE A 71 -5.10 -5.19 4.19
C ILE A 71 -5.84 -4.65 5.40
N ARG A 72 -5.09 -4.32 6.45
CA ARG A 72 -5.60 -3.52 7.56
C ARG A 72 -5.26 -2.06 7.32
N LEU A 73 -6.27 -1.19 7.35
CA LEU A 73 -6.12 0.26 7.40
C LEU A 73 -6.63 0.78 8.74
N GLY A 74 -5.92 1.76 9.32
CA GLY A 74 -6.29 2.48 10.54
C GLY A 74 -6.34 3.99 10.33
N TYR A 75 -6.39 4.44 9.08
CA TYR A 75 -6.67 5.80 8.67
C TYR A 75 -7.28 5.75 7.25
N LEU A 76 -7.95 6.83 6.83
CA LEU A 76 -8.43 6.98 5.45
C LEU A 76 -7.26 7.26 4.49
N MET A 77 -6.78 6.21 3.83
CA MET A 77 -5.77 6.31 2.77
C MET A 77 -6.38 6.93 1.51
N ASP A 78 -5.66 7.87 0.90
CA ASP A 78 -6.04 8.43 -0.40
C ASP A 78 -5.66 7.47 -1.54
N PHE A 79 -6.66 6.79 -2.11
CA PHE A 79 -6.49 5.89 -3.26
C PHE A 79 -6.50 6.62 -4.61
N GLY A 80 -6.57 7.95 -4.61
CA GLY A 80 -6.62 8.78 -5.80
C GLY A 80 -8.03 8.99 -6.31
N LYS A 81 -8.14 9.41 -7.58
CA LYS A 81 -9.41 9.77 -8.24
C LYS A 81 -9.94 8.70 -9.19
N ASP A 82 -9.13 7.67 -9.44
CA ASP A 82 -9.51 6.59 -10.33
C ASP A 82 -10.55 5.70 -9.63
N GLU A 83 -11.41 5.06 -10.42
CA GLU A 83 -12.37 4.08 -9.91
C GLU A 83 -11.64 2.81 -9.47
N PHE A 84 -12.17 2.16 -8.44
CA PHE A 84 -11.65 0.90 -7.89
C PHE A 84 -12.78 0.10 -7.25
N ASP A 85 -12.66 -1.21 -7.16
CA ASP A 85 -13.57 -2.03 -6.35
C ASP A 85 -12.87 -2.47 -5.07
N ILE A 86 -13.23 -1.88 -3.92
CA ILE A 86 -12.70 -2.26 -2.61
C ILE A 86 -13.85 -2.71 -1.72
N GLU A 87 -13.72 -3.91 -1.13
CA GLU A 87 -14.62 -4.36 -0.08
C GLU A 87 -14.12 -3.88 1.30
N ILE A 88 -14.99 -3.18 2.03
CA ILE A 88 -14.80 -2.89 3.44
C ILE A 88 -15.26 -4.11 4.23
N VAL A 89 -14.31 -5.03 4.46
CA VAL A 89 -14.54 -6.35 5.09
C VAL A 89 -15.31 -6.26 6.41
N ASN A 90 -15.12 -5.20 7.20
CA ASN A 90 -15.82 -5.01 8.48
C ASN A 90 -17.35 -5.01 8.36
N ILE A 91 -17.88 -4.58 7.22
CA ILE A 91 -19.32 -4.45 6.98
C ILE A 91 -19.80 -5.19 5.70
N GLY A 92 -18.88 -5.82 4.96
CA GLY A 92 -19.19 -6.54 3.72
C GLY A 92 -19.73 -5.65 2.60
N LYS A 93 -19.34 -4.36 2.57
CA LYS A 93 -19.79 -3.39 1.56
C LYS A 93 -18.65 -3.07 0.59
N THR A 94 -18.92 -3.22 -0.70
CA THR A 94 -18.03 -2.76 -1.78
C THR A 94 -18.27 -1.27 -2.06
N VAL A 95 -17.19 -0.53 -2.26
CA VAL A 95 -17.17 0.89 -2.64
C VAL A 95 -16.36 1.06 -3.92
N HIS A 96 -16.74 2.05 -4.74
CA HIS A 96 -16.26 2.16 -6.12
C HIS A 96 -15.23 3.29 -6.36
N ASN A 97 -15.02 4.14 -5.36
CA ASN A 97 -14.13 5.30 -5.43
C ASN A 97 -13.81 5.85 -4.02
N SER A 98 -12.87 6.80 -3.96
CA SER A 98 -12.39 7.39 -2.70
C SER A 98 -13.47 8.15 -1.91
N LEU A 99 -14.47 8.72 -2.59
CA LEU A 99 -15.57 9.43 -1.90
C LEU A 99 -16.47 8.43 -1.19
N GLU A 100 -16.93 7.39 -1.89
CA GLU A 100 -17.76 6.33 -1.30
C GLU A 100 -17.05 5.61 -0.15
N LEU A 101 -15.73 5.39 -0.29
CA LEU A 101 -14.90 4.83 0.77
C LEU A 101 -14.91 5.73 2.00
N ALA A 102 -14.64 7.03 1.83
CA ALA A 102 -14.59 7.99 2.93
C ALA A 102 -15.95 8.11 3.64
N GLU A 103 -17.04 8.32 2.89
CA GLU A 103 -18.39 8.40 3.43
C GLU A 103 -18.76 7.11 4.18
N THR A 104 -18.54 5.95 3.58
CA THR A 104 -18.88 4.67 4.20
C THR A 104 -18.10 4.42 5.49
N VAL A 105 -16.80 4.73 5.52
CA VAL A 105 -15.97 4.58 6.72
C VAL A 105 -16.41 5.51 7.84
N LEU A 106 -16.70 6.78 7.52
CA LEU A 106 -17.10 7.78 8.50
C LEU A 106 -18.51 7.53 9.06
N ASP A 107 -19.49 7.24 8.19
CA ASP A 107 -20.87 6.98 8.60
C ASP A 107 -20.99 5.75 9.52
N ASN A 108 -20.10 4.76 9.32
CA ASN A 108 -20.07 3.54 10.11
C ASN A 108 -19.05 3.56 11.26
N HIS A 109 -18.40 4.70 11.53
CA HIS A 109 -17.45 4.88 12.64
C HIS A 109 -16.35 3.80 12.68
N LEU A 110 -15.80 3.47 11.50
CA LEU A 110 -14.81 2.38 11.38
C LEU A 110 -13.38 2.81 11.74
N ILE A 111 -13.15 4.12 11.91
CA ILE A 111 -11.89 4.72 12.38
C ILE A 111 -12.15 5.84 13.39
#